data_AF-A0A939QAC6-F1
#
_entry.id   AF-A0A939QAC6-F1
#
_cell.length_a   1.000
_cell.length_b   1.000
_cell.length_c   1.000
_cell.angle_alpha   90.00
_cell.angle_beta   90.00
_cell.angle_gamma   90.00
#
_symmetry.space_group_name_H-M   'P 1'
#
loop_
_entity.id
_entity.type
_entity.pdbx_description
1 polymer ?
#
loop_
_entity_poly.entity_id
_entity_poly.type
_entity_poly.pdbx_seq_one_letter_code
_entity_poly.pdbx_strand_id
1 'polypeptide(L)'
;MNRDGETYGEVKQVVSYRDDVFVWVYLDQVDKVIRYEAYVIGYDDRGEPSTLDFVLEEGVLDNVHEVPLFWNLLQRYCEREAVSAPGGSVPFADGKLVTAPTLFHFYRSLSADELEEVHAYFADQEAYLKEKRRSRWVRMLRALGYDVIESL
;
A
#
# COMPACT_ATOMS: atom_id res chain seq x y z
N MET A 1 18.57 -47.33 -28.95
CA MET A 1 19.24 -46.20 -28.28
C MET A 1 18.17 -45.17 -28.01
N ASN A 2 17.59 -45.21 -26.80
CA ASN A 2 16.59 -44.25 -26.35
C ASN A 2 17.32 -42.99 -25.87
N ARG A 3 16.94 -41.84 -26.42
CA ARG A 3 17.12 -40.53 -25.79
C ARG A 3 15.82 -39.77 -26.03
N ASP A 4 14.78 -40.23 -25.35
CA ASP A 4 13.62 -39.39 -25.11
C ASP A 4 14.10 -38.32 -24.12
N GLY A 5 14.32 -37.12 -24.63
CA GLY A 5 14.52 -35.94 -23.81
C GLY A 5 13.20 -35.65 -23.13
N GLU A 6 13.01 -36.20 -21.94
CA GLU A 6 11.96 -35.79 -21.03
C GLU A 6 12.16 -34.29 -20.77
N THR A 7 11.38 -33.46 -21.46
CA THR A 7 11.07 -32.12 -21.00
C THR A 7 10.38 -32.30 -19.67
N TYR A 8 11.14 -32.21 -18.57
CA TYR A 8 10.57 -31.97 -17.25
C TYR A 8 9.61 -30.79 -17.44
N GLY A 9 8.31 -31.08 -17.34
CA GLY A 9 7.27 -30.07 -17.53
C GLY A 9 7.62 -28.88 -16.65
N GLU A 10 7.64 -27.70 -17.25
CA GLU A 10 7.93 -26.44 -16.57
C GLU A 10 7.07 -26.40 -15.30
N VAL A 11 7.72 -26.48 -14.14
CA VAL A 11 7.01 -26.51 -12.85
C VAL A 11 6.40 -25.12 -12.70
N LYS A 12 5.08 -25.03 -12.88
CA LYS A 12 4.36 -23.78 -12.63
C LYS A 12 4.56 -23.42 -11.17
N GLN A 13 5.10 -22.23 -10.93
CA GLN A 13 5.20 -21.70 -9.58
C GLN A 13 3.78 -21.53 -9.02
N VAL A 14 3.62 -21.94 -7.76
CA VAL A 14 2.35 -21.91 -7.05
C VAL A 14 2.33 -20.66 -6.16
N VAL A 15 1.22 -19.94 -6.18
CA VAL A 15 0.96 -18.78 -5.31
C VAL A 15 -0.27 -19.08 -4.45
N SER A 16 -0.12 -19.07 -3.14
CA SER A 16 -1.22 -18.92 -2.20
C SER A 16 -1.68 -17.48 -2.19
N TYR A 17 -2.88 -17.20 -2.71
CA TYR A 17 -3.41 -15.82 -2.73
C TYR A 17 -3.49 -15.22 -1.32
N ARG A 18 -3.82 -16.05 -0.33
CA ARG A 18 -3.99 -15.60 1.04
C ARG A 18 -2.65 -15.27 1.70
N ASP A 19 -1.64 -16.08 1.44
CA ASP A 19 -0.40 -16.04 2.21
C ASP A 19 0.72 -15.28 1.49
N ASP A 20 0.69 -15.24 0.15
CA ASP A 20 1.81 -14.73 -0.65
C ASP A 20 1.50 -13.38 -1.29
N VAL A 21 0.21 -13.03 -1.45
CA VAL A 21 -0.20 -11.73 -1.99
C VAL A 21 -0.39 -10.75 -0.85
N PHE A 22 0.36 -9.65 -0.86
CA PHE A 22 0.25 -8.60 0.13
C PHE A 22 -0.21 -7.30 -0.51
N VAL A 23 -0.76 -6.43 0.32
CA VAL A 23 -1.08 -5.06 -0.02
C VAL A 23 -0.40 -4.20 1.01
N TRP A 24 0.25 -3.14 0.55
CA TRP A 24 0.79 -2.11 1.41
C TRP A 24 0.16 -0.77 1.06
N VAL A 25 -0.40 -0.10 2.05
CA VAL A 25 -1.00 1.23 1.91
C VAL A 25 -0.13 2.25 2.63
N TYR A 26 0.14 3.38 1.98
CA TYR A 26 0.98 4.42 2.55
C TYR A 26 0.59 5.82 2.07
N LEU A 27 0.93 6.83 2.87
CA LEU A 27 0.86 8.23 2.48
C LEU A 27 2.08 8.62 1.64
N ASP A 28 1.85 9.03 0.41
CA ASP A 28 2.81 9.80 -0.37
C ASP A 28 2.79 11.27 0.08
N GLN A 29 3.83 11.68 0.80
CA GLN A 29 3.94 13.03 1.37
C GLN A 29 4.25 14.10 0.30
N VAL A 30 4.75 13.70 -0.87
CA VAL A 30 5.07 14.60 -1.98
C VAL A 30 3.78 14.91 -2.74
N ASP A 31 3.09 13.87 -3.19
CA ASP A 31 1.88 13.99 -3.99
C ASP A 31 0.62 14.21 -3.13
N LYS A 32 0.71 13.99 -1.82
CA LYS A 32 -0.37 14.20 -0.83
C LYS A 32 -1.58 13.32 -1.13
N VAL A 33 -1.29 12.08 -1.48
CA VAL A 33 -2.28 11.05 -1.77
C VAL A 33 -1.95 9.79 -0.98
N ILE A 34 -2.98 9.01 -0.70
CA ILE A 34 -2.83 7.66 -0.15
C ILE A 34 -2.66 6.71 -1.33
N ARG A 35 -1.54 6.00 -1.36
CA ARG A 35 -1.20 5.01 -2.38
C ARG A 35 -1.34 3.60 -1.83
N TYR A 36 -1.51 2.65 -2.72
CA TYR A 36 -1.36 1.24 -2.41
C TYR A 36 -0.51 0.54 -3.45
N GLU A 37 0.17 -0.51 -3.00
CA GLU A 37 0.91 -1.45 -3.82
C GLU A 37 0.47 -2.86 -3.44
N ALA A 38 0.05 -3.65 -4.43
CA ALA A 38 -0.21 -5.07 -4.27
C ALA A 38 0.96 -5.85 -4.86
N TYR A 39 1.53 -6.79 -4.14
CA TYR A 39 2.73 -7.52 -4.53
C TYR A 39 2.71 -8.97 -4.07
N VAL A 40 3.58 -9.78 -4.66
CA VAL A 40 3.78 -11.20 -4.30
C VAL A 40 5.13 -11.34 -3.62
N ILE A 41 5.19 -12.12 -2.54
CA ILE A 41 6.47 -12.56 -1.95
C ILE A 41 6.91 -13.88 -2.60
N GLY A 42 8.21 -13.97 -2.90
CA GLY A 42 8.83 -15.18 -3.41
C GLY A 42 9.44 -16.02 -2.28
N TYR A 43 9.74 -17.28 -2.59
CA TYR A 43 10.40 -18.21 -1.69
C TYR A 43 11.76 -18.63 -2.27
N ASP A 44 12.75 -18.83 -1.41
CA ASP A 44 14.06 -19.36 -1.82
C ASP A 44 14.01 -20.90 -2.05
N ASP A 45 15.15 -21.48 -2.45
CA ASP A 45 15.27 -22.94 -2.67
C ASP A 45 15.01 -23.78 -1.40
N ARG A 46 14.94 -23.16 -0.22
CA ARG A 46 14.64 -23.80 1.07
C ARG A 46 13.17 -23.65 1.47
N GLY A 47 12.38 -22.93 0.68
CA GLY A 47 10.97 -22.65 0.98
C GLY A 47 10.78 -21.54 2.02
N GLU A 48 11.80 -20.71 2.27
CA GLU A 48 11.70 -19.56 3.17
C GLU A 48 11.32 -18.30 2.38
N PRO A 49 10.47 -17.40 2.92
CA PRO A 49 10.18 -16.12 2.29
C PRO A 49 11.48 -15.35 2.05
N SER A 50 11.79 -15.05 0.79
CA SER A 50 13.05 -14.38 0.46
C SER A 50 12.87 -12.87 0.40
N THR A 51 12.08 -12.40 -0.55
CA THR A 51 11.92 -11.00 -0.94
C THR A 51 10.62 -10.80 -1.73
N LEU A 52 10.30 -9.54 -2.04
CA LEU A 52 9.30 -9.20 -3.04
C LEU A 52 9.70 -9.83 -4.38
N ASP A 53 8.82 -10.66 -4.95
CA ASP A 53 9.01 -11.27 -6.26
C ASP A 53 8.63 -10.25 -7.35
N PHE A 54 7.41 -9.70 -7.27
CA PHE A 54 6.96 -8.63 -8.16
C PHE A 54 5.74 -7.88 -7.62
N VAL A 55 5.49 -6.69 -8.19
CA VAL A 55 4.31 -5.86 -7.94
C VAL A 55 3.22 -6.21 -8.97
N LEU A 56 2.02 -6.55 -8.47
CA LEU A 56 0.82 -6.83 -9.26
C LEU A 56 0.17 -5.54 -9.75
N GLU A 57 0.00 -4.59 -8.86
CA GLU A 57 -0.78 -3.38 -9.10
C GLU A 57 -0.34 -2.27 -8.15
N GLU A 58 -0.21 -1.08 -8.70
CA GLU A 58 -0.03 0.15 -7.93
C GLU A 58 -1.23 1.06 -8.19
N GLY A 59 -1.64 1.83 -7.19
CA GLY A 59 -2.76 2.74 -7.34
C GLY A 59 -2.79 3.86 -6.32
N VAL A 60 -3.60 4.86 -6.64
CA VAL A 60 -3.97 5.95 -5.73
C VAL A 60 -5.38 5.66 -5.21
N LEU A 61 -5.55 5.70 -3.89
CA LEU A 61 -6.86 5.57 -3.23
C LEU A 61 -7.58 6.91 -3.24
N ASP A 62 -7.08 7.84 -2.44
CA ASP A 62 -7.74 9.11 -2.16
C ASP A 62 -6.69 10.20 -1.94
N ASN A 63 -7.07 11.46 -2.15
CA ASN A 63 -6.26 12.57 -1.68
C ASN A 63 -6.35 12.63 -0.15
N VAL A 64 -5.27 13.07 0.51
CA VAL A 64 -5.23 13.13 1.99
C VAL A 64 -6.34 13.97 2.61
N HIS A 65 -6.83 14.97 1.90
CA HIS A 65 -7.88 15.86 2.40
C HIS A 65 -9.29 15.28 2.26
N GLU A 66 -9.44 14.20 1.48
CA GLU A 66 -10.71 13.49 1.28
C GLU A 66 -10.93 12.44 2.37
N VAL A 67 -9.87 12.03 3.07
CA VAL A 67 -9.94 11.06 4.17
C VAL A 67 -10.09 11.78 5.51
N PRO A 68 -11.21 11.60 6.26
CA PRO A 68 -11.48 12.35 7.48
C PRO A 68 -10.38 12.28 8.54
N LEU A 69 -9.75 11.11 8.70
CA LEU A 69 -8.61 10.92 9.62
C LEU A 69 -7.46 11.86 9.24
N PHE A 70 -6.99 11.77 7.99
CA PHE A 70 -5.88 12.59 7.52
C PHE A 70 -6.23 14.07 7.49
N TRP A 71 -7.46 14.43 7.14
CA TRP A 71 -7.93 15.80 7.20
C TRP A 71 -7.79 16.39 8.61
N ASN A 72 -8.26 15.68 9.64
CA ASN A 72 -8.14 16.12 11.03
C ASN A 72 -6.68 16.23 11.49
N LEU A 73 -5.84 15.23 11.14
CA LEU A 73 -4.42 15.24 11.48
C LEU A 73 -3.68 16.39 10.78
N LEU A 74 -4.01 16.68 9.52
CA LEU A 74 -3.44 17.79 8.76
C LEU A 74 -3.79 19.15 9.36
N GLN A 75 -5.03 19.33 9.84
CA GLN A 75 -5.42 20.55 10.55
C GLN A 75 -4.55 20.75 11.80
N ARG A 76 -4.43 19.73 12.65
CA ARG A 76 -3.57 19.77 13.85
C ARG A 76 -2.10 19.98 13.50
N TYR A 77 -1.62 19.38 12.42
CA TYR A 77 -0.24 19.59 11.94
C TYR A 77 0.00 21.06 11.57
N CYS A 78 -0.92 21.65 10.83
CA CYS A 78 -0.81 23.05 10.43
C CYS A 78 -0.91 24.02 11.61
N GLU A 79 -1.75 23.72 12.59
CA GLU A 79 -1.83 24.49 13.84
C GLU A 79 -0.49 24.45 14.59
N ARG A 80 0.15 23.28 14.69
CA ARG A 80 1.47 23.11 15.33
C ARG A 80 2.59 23.86 14.58
N GLU A 81 2.59 23.79 13.25
CA GLU A 81 3.57 24.49 12.40
C GLU A 81 3.36 26.01 12.42
N ALA A 82 2.12 26.50 12.38
CA ALA A 82 1.81 27.93 12.43
C ALA A 82 2.24 28.58 13.75
N VAL A 83 2.18 27.83 14.87
CA VAL A 83 2.73 28.27 16.16
C VAL A 83 4.26 28.41 16.12
N SER A 84 4.93 27.65 15.26
CA SER A 84 6.40 27.63 15.14
C SER A 84 6.95 28.70 14.19
N ALA A 85 6.12 29.27 13.30
CA ALA A 85 6.50 30.32 12.34
C ALA A 85 5.45 31.46 12.30
N PRO A 86 5.63 32.56 13.06
CA PRO A 86 4.68 33.66 13.08
C PRO A 86 4.67 34.37 11.71
N GLY A 87 3.58 34.20 10.95
CA GLY A 87 3.41 34.76 9.61
C GLY A 87 3.09 33.73 8.51
N GLY A 88 3.07 32.44 8.82
CA GLY A 88 2.62 31.40 7.90
C GLY A 88 1.11 31.53 7.61
N SER A 89 0.75 31.76 6.35
CA SER A 89 -0.64 31.73 5.89
C SER A 89 -1.29 30.39 6.22
N VAL A 90 -2.47 30.41 6.84
CA VAL A 90 -3.26 29.21 7.11
C VAL A 90 -3.51 28.51 5.77
N PRO A 91 -3.10 27.25 5.59
CA PRO A 91 -3.13 26.59 4.29
C PRO A 91 -4.54 26.17 3.84
N PHE A 92 -5.58 26.57 4.57
CA PHE A 92 -6.96 26.14 4.36
C PHE A 92 -7.90 27.35 4.25
N ALA A 93 -8.76 27.36 3.24
CA ALA A 93 -9.95 28.20 3.17
C ALA A 93 -11.13 27.38 2.65
N ASP A 94 -12.32 27.61 3.21
CA ASP A 94 -13.58 26.93 2.84
C ASP A 94 -13.50 25.40 2.80
N GLY A 95 -12.78 24.79 3.75
CA GLY A 95 -12.61 23.33 3.83
C GLY A 95 -11.73 22.74 2.73
N LYS A 96 -11.02 23.58 1.95
CA LYS A 96 -10.10 23.17 0.90
C LYS A 96 -8.68 23.63 1.22
N LEU A 97 -7.71 22.83 0.78
CA LEU A 97 -6.30 23.16 0.86
C LEU A 97 -5.97 24.24 -0.19
N VAL A 98 -5.72 25.47 0.26
CA VAL A 98 -5.46 26.66 -0.58
C VAL A 98 -3.97 26.81 -0.90
N THR A 99 -3.10 26.46 0.05
CA THR A 99 -1.65 26.36 -0.16
C THR A 99 -1.16 25.11 0.53
N ALA A 100 -0.61 24.15 -0.21
CA ALA A 100 -0.36 22.84 0.37
C ALA A 100 0.93 22.87 1.22
N PRO A 101 0.86 22.70 2.56
CA PRO A 101 2.05 22.67 3.41
C PRO A 101 2.91 21.47 3.00
N THR A 102 4.23 21.60 3.11
CA THR A 102 5.13 20.46 2.85
C THR A 102 4.88 19.43 3.94
N LEU A 103 4.48 18.20 3.57
CA LEU A 103 4.22 17.15 4.56
C LEU A 103 5.49 16.46 5.06
N PHE A 104 6.67 17.01 4.75
CA PHE A 104 7.97 16.39 5.03
C PHE A 104 8.16 16.00 6.51
N HIS A 105 7.57 16.76 7.43
CA HIS A 105 7.63 16.47 8.88
C HIS A 105 6.32 15.90 9.45
N PHE A 106 5.33 15.60 8.61
CA PHE A 106 4.00 15.16 9.05
C PHE A 106 4.08 13.94 9.98
N TYR A 107 4.68 12.83 9.55
CA TYR A 107 4.82 11.63 10.38
C TYR A 107 5.60 11.87 11.68
N ARG A 108 6.62 12.73 11.64
CA ARG A 108 7.42 13.07 12.83
C ARG A 108 6.63 13.91 13.84
N SER A 109 5.60 14.61 13.38
CA SER A 109 4.75 15.42 14.24
C SER A 109 3.68 14.60 14.97
N LEU A 110 3.35 13.41 14.47
CA LEU A 110 2.30 12.56 15.05
C LEU A 110 2.72 12.05 16.44
N SER A 111 1.78 12.01 17.38
CA SER A 111 1.95 11.24 18.60
C SER A 111 1.95 9.74 18.30
N ALA A 112 2.31 8.92 19.29
CA ALA A 112 2.22 7.46 19.16
C ALA A 112 0.78 7.02 18.85
N ASP A 113 -0.21 7.58 19.53
CA ASP A 113 -1.63 7.27 19.32
C ASP A 113 -2.11 7.72 17.93
N GLU A 114 -1.71 8.91 17.47
CA GLU A 114 -2.05 9.39 16.11
C GLU A 114 -1.41 8.51 15.02
N LEU A 115 -0.19 8.03 15.26
CA LEU A 115 0.49 7.10 14.36
C LEU A 115 -0.19 5.72 14.35
N GLU A 116 -0.65 5.25 15.50
CA GLU A 116 -1.41 4.00 15.61
C GLU A 116 -2.76 4.09 14.87
N GLU A 117 -3.48 5.22 14.98
CA GLU A 117 -4.70 5.46 14.18
C GLU A 117 -4.44 5.42 12.67
N VAL A 118 -3.32 6.02 12.22
CA VAL A 118 -2.91 5.97 10.80
C VAL A 118 -2.61 4.54 10.36
N HIS A 119 -1.85 3.78 11.15
CA HIS A 119 -1.53 2.40 10.83
C HIS A 119 -2.77 1.50 10.84
N ALA A 120 -3.69 1.70 11.78
CA ALA A 120 -4.96 0.97 11.81
C ALA A 120 -5.79 1.26 10.55
N TYR A 121 -5.87 2.53 10.15
CA TYR A 121 -6.54 2.91 8.90
C TYR A 121 -5.89 2.24 7.68
N PHE A 122 -4.56 2.20 7.59
CA PHE A 122 -3.88 1.51 6.50
C PHE A 122 -4.14 0.01 6.49
N ALA A 123 -4.05 -0.66 7.64
CA ALA A 123 -4.35 -2.09 7.76
C ALA A 123 -5.78 -2.43 7.31
N ASP A 124 -6.76 -1.58 7.66
CA ASP A 124 -8.14 -1.72 7.21
C ASP A 124 -8.26 -1.58 5.68
N GLN A 125 -7.56 -0.60 5.09
CA GLN A 125 -7.53 -0.43 3.63
C GLN A 125 -6.83 -1.58 2.91
N GLU A 126 -5.73 -2.10 3.46
CA GLU A 126 -4.99 -3.24 2.92
C GLU A 126 -5.87 -4.49 2.88
N ALA A 127 -6.54 -4.80 3.99
CA ALA A 127 -7.48 -5.92 4.09
C ALA A 127 -8.65 -5.74 3.11
N TYR A 128 -9.24 -4.54 3.05
CA TYR A 128 -10.32 -4.21 2.14
C TYR A 128 -9.92 -4.38 0.67
N LEU A 129 -8.76 -3.86 0.29
CA LEU A 129 -8.23 -3.96 -1.07
C LEU A 129 -7.95 -5.40 -1.46
N LYS A 130 -7.30 -6.16 -0.57
CA LYS A 130 -6.98 -7.57 -0.78
C LYS A 130 -8.23 -8.40 -1.03
N GLU A 131 -9.33 -8.13 -0.33
CA GLU A 131 -10.59 -8.82 -0.59
C GLU A 131 -11.26 -8.30 -1.88
N LYS A 132 -11.43 -6.97 -2.00
CA LYS A 132 -12.13 -6.34 -3.13
C LYS A 132 -11.50 -6.65 -4.50
N ARG A 133 -10.18 -6.73 -4.56
CA ARG A 133 -9.43 -6.91 -5.80
C ARG A 133 -9.10 -8.38 -6.09
N ARG A 134 -9.45 -9.32 -5.19
CA ARG A 134 -9.14 -10.75 -5.31
C ARG A 134 -9.41 -11.35 -6.68
N SER A 135 -10.63 -11.19 -7.18
CA SER A 135 -10.99 -11.73 -8.50
C SER A 135 -10.16 -11.17 -9.66
N ARG A 136 -9.66 -9.93 -9.53
CA ARG A 136 -8.80 -9.30 -10.54
C ARG A 136 -7.38 -9.81 -10.41
N TRP A 137 -6.80 -9.79 -9.21
CA TRP A 137 -5.41 -10.20 -8.99
C TRP A 137 -5.20 -11.69 -9.22
N VAL A 138 -6.14 -12.55 -8.84
CA VAL A 138 -6.10 -14.00 -9.18
C VAL A 138 -6.05 -14.19 -10.69
N ARG A 139 -6.82 -13.42 -11.47
CA ARG A 139 -6.77 -13.50 -12.94
C ARG A 139 -5.44 -13.01 -13.50
N MET A 140 -4.85 -11.96 -12.93
CA MET A 140 -3.53 -11.46 -13.32
C MET A 140 -2.44 -12.50 -13.05
N LEU A 141 -2.42 -13.08 -11.85
CA LEU A 141 -1.48 -14.14 -11.47
C LEU A 141 -1.56 -15.35 -12.42
N ARG A 142 -2.77 -15.81 -12.72
CA ARG A 142 -2.99 -16.91 -13.69
C ARG A 142 -2.51 -16.54 -15.09
N ALA A 143 -2.71 -15.29 -15.51
CA ALA A 143 -2.23 -14.80 -16.81
C ALA A 143 -0.70 -14.69 -16.88
N LEU A 144 -0.03 -14.48 -15.74
CA LEU A 144 1.42 -14.50 -15.60
C LEU A 144 2.01 -15.92 -15.55
N GLY A 145 1.17 -16.96 -15.54
CA GLY A 145 1.60 -18.36 -15.60
C GLY A 145 1.62 -19.09 -14.25
N TYR A 146 1.28 -18.41 -13.16
CA TYR A 146 1.20 -19.02 -11.82
C TYR A 146 -0.02 -19.93 -11.69
N ASP A 147 0.15 -21.02 -10.95
CA ASP A 147 -0.99 -21.74 -10.40
C ASP A 147 -1.40 -21.08 -9.07
N VAL A 148 -2.69 -20.73 -8.92
CA VAL A 148 -3.14 -19.89 -7.81
C VAL A 148 -4.08 -20.67 -6.92
N ILE A 149 -3.63 -20.91 -5.69
CA ILE A 149 -4.45 -21.45 -4.62
C ILE A 149 -5.22 -20.28 -4.01
N GLU A 150 -6.52 -20.23 -4.29
CA GLU A 150 -7.36 -19.15 -3.80
C GLU A 150 -7.70 -19.31 -2.31
N SER A 151 -7.62 -20.51 -1.74
CA SER A 151 -8.13 -20.82 -0.40
C SER A 151 -7.16 -21.62 0.47
N LEU A 152 -6.95 -21.12 1.69
CA LEU A 152 -7.04 -21.85 2.96
C LEU A 152 -7.78 -20.98 3.98
#